data_AF-A0ABC8K559-F1
#
_entry.id   AF-A0ABC8K559-F1
#
_cell.length_a   1.000
_cell.length_b   1.000
_cell.length_c   1.000
_cell.angle_alpha   90.00
_cell.angle_beta   90.00
_cell.angle_gamma   90.00
#
_symmetry.space_group_name_H-M   'P 1'
#
loop_
_entity.id
_entity.type
_entity.pdbx_description
1 polymer ?
#
loop_
_entity_poly.entity_id
_entity_poly.type
_entity_poly.pdbx_seq_one_letter_code
_entity_poly.pdbx_strand_id
1 'polypeptide(L)'
;MAKTLNTMCFTTLLLVVLLISTEISKSEANSNCNQFLGEAPVHPCKERACKKVCREHYYNSCKGECEKHDYEEHCHCYGKY
;
A
#
# COMPACT_ATOMS: atom_id res chain seq x y z
N MET A 1 0.49 -50.19 -6.57
CA MET A 1 0.03 -48.97 -7.27
C MET A 1 -0.03 -47.76 -6.31
N ALA A 2 1.00 -47.57 -5.46
CA ALA A 2 1.02 -46.52 -4.43
C ALA A 2 1.71 -45.21 -4.86
N LYS A 3 2.44 -45.23 -5.98
CA LYS A 3 3.22 -44.07 -6.46
C LYS A 3 2.33 -42.94 -6.98
N THR A 4 1.15 -43.23 -7.51
CA THR A 4 0.21 -42.22 -8.06
C THR A 4 -0.52 -41.43 -6.98
N LEU A 5 -0.78 -42.01 -5.81
CA LEU A 5 -1.51 -41.35 -4.72
C LEU A 5 -0.67 -40.23 -4.06
N ASN A 6 0.63 -40.44 -3.89
CA ASN A 6 1.50 -39.40 -3.32
C ASN A 6 1.68 -38.22 -4.28
N THR A 7 1.85 -38.46 -5.58
CA THR A 7 2.05 -37.39 -6.57
C THR A 7 0.81 -36.50 -6.74
N MET A 8 -0.39 -37.07 -6.64
CA MET A 8 -1.65 -36.30 -6.63
C MET A 8 -1.75 -35.39 -5.40
N CYS A 9 -1.24 -35.84 -4.25
CA CYS A 9 -1.26 -35.05 -3.01
C CYS A 9 -0.26 -33.87 -3.05
N PHE A 10 0.91 -34.05 -3.67
CA PHE A 10 1.89 -32.97 -3.82
C PHE A 10 1.43 -31.87 -4.79
N THR A 11 0.77 -32.24 -5.88
CA THR A 11 0.29 -31.28 -6.88
C THR A 11 -0.84 -30.40 -6.36
N THR A 12 -1.74 -30.96 -5.53
CA THR A 12 -2.81 -30.18 -4.88
C THR A 12 -2.25 -29.22 -3.83
N LEU A 13 -1.28 -29.65 -3.01
CA LEU A 13 -0.58 -28.76 -2.07
C LEU A 13 0.15 -27.62 -2.80
N LEU A 14 0.83 -27.93 -3.90
CA LEU A 14 1.52 -26.92 -4.71
C LEU A 14 0.55 -25.88 -5.29
N LEU A 15 -0.62 -26.33 -5.79
CA LEU A 15 -1.68 -25.44 -6.29
C LEU A 15 -2.19 -24.49 -5.19
N VAL A 16 -2.43 -25.00 -3.98
CA VAL A 16 -2.88 -24.17 -2.84
C VAL A 16 -1.82 -23.12 -2.47
N VAL A 17 -0.54 -23.51 -2.42
CA VAL A 17 0.56 -22.57 -2.12
C VAL A 17 0.67 -21.47 -3.19
N LEU A 18 0.52 -21.83 -4.47
CA LEU A 18 0.55 -20.87 -5.58
C LEU A 18 -0.63 -19.88 -5.51
N LEU A 19 -1.85 -20.37 -5.24
CA LEU A 19 -3.03 -19.51 -5.10
C LEU A 19 -2.85 -18.49 -3.96
N ILE A 20 -2.40 -18.93 -2.78
CA ILE A 20 -2.14 -18.05 -1.63
C ILE A 20 -1.03 -17.02 -1.96
N SER A 21 0.03 -17.44 -2.62
CA SER A 21 1.15 -16.56 -2.99
C SER A 21 0.74 -15.47 -4.00
N THR A 22 -0.17 -15.79 -4.91
CA THR A 22 -0.69 -14.82 -5.90
C THR A 22 -1.62 -13.78 -5.29
N GLU A 23 -2.35 -14.12 -4.22
CA GLU A 23 -3.22 -13.17 -3.52
C GLU A 23 -2.43 -12.22 -2.62
N ILE A 24 -1.39 -12.72 -1.94
CA ILE A 24 -0.48 -11.89 -1.13
C ILE A 24 0.22 -10.84 -2.01
N SER A 25 0.74 -11.27 -3.17
CA SER A 25 1.41 -10.36 -4.12
C SER A 25 0.47 -9.29 -4.67
N LYS A 26 -0.83 -9.57 -4.83
CA LYS A 26 -1.83 -8.58 -5.27
C LYS A 26 -2.19 -7.57 -4.18
N SER A 27 -2.18 -7.97 -2.91
CA SER A 27 -2.47 -7.06 -1.79
C SER A 27 -1.39 -6.00 -1.61
N GLU A 28 -0.11 -6.37 -1.81
CA GLU A 28 1.01 -5.45 -1.62
C GLU A 28 1.29 -4.60 -2.88
N ALA A 29 1.16 -5.19 -4.08
CA ALA A 29 1.40 -4.50 -5.35
C ALA A 29 0.30 -3.50 -5.77
N ASN A 30 -0.90 -3.56 -5.17
CA ASN A 30 -2.00 -2.62 -5.45
C ASN A 30 -2.19 -1.56 -4.35
N SER A 31 -1.17 -1.33 -3.53
CA SER A 31 -1.11 -0.17 -2.62
C SER A 31 -0.72 1.09 -3.40
N ASN A 32 -1.66 1.45 -4.26
CA ASN A 32 -1.62 2.47 -5.30
C ASN A 32 -1.59 3.90 -4.72
N CYS A 33 -1.05 4.08 -3.51
CA CYS A 33 -1.08 5.30 -2.73
C CYS A 33 0.07 5.39 -1.71
N ASN A 34 1.16 4.66 -1.94
CA ASN A 34 2.30 4.58 -1.04
C ASN A 34 3.49 5.41 -1.50
N GLN A 35 3.44 5.99 -2.70
CA GLN A 35 4.54 6.80 -3.20
C GLN A 35 4.44 8.21 -2.60
N PHE A 36 5.53 8.66 -1.96
CA PHE A 36 5.66 10.02 -1.48
C PHE A 36 5.77 10.99 -2.67
N LEU A 37 4.88 11.98 -2.70
CA LEU A 37 4.85 13.01 -3.74
C LEU A 37 5.51 14.31 -3.27
N GLY A 38 5.50 14.56 -1.96
CA GLY A 38 6.04 15.75 -1.33
C GLY A 38 5.22 16.16 -0.10
N GLU A 39 5.45 17.39 0.35
CA GLU A 39 4.79 17.96 1.53
C GLU A 39 3.75 19.02 1.15
N ALA A 40 2.81 19.28 2.05
CA ALA A 40 1.84 20.36 1.93
C ALA A 40 1.82 21.23 3.21
N PRO A 41 1.62 22.56 3.09
CA PRO A 41 1.64 23.46 4.23
C PRO A 41 0.31 23.40 5.00
N VAL A 42 0.23 22.54 6.03
CA VAL A 42 -0.96 22.40 6.89
C VAL A 42 -0.57 22.48 8.36
N HIS A 43 -0.97 23.57 9.03
CA HIS A 43 -0.75 23.76 10.47
C HIS A 43 -2.00 24.29 11.18
N PRO A 44 -2.44 23.68 12.30
CA PRO A 44 -2.01 22.38 12.83
C PRO A 44 -2.36 21.25 11.86
N CYS A 45 -1.53 20.21 11.77
CA CYS A 45 -1.81 19.13 10.83
C CYS A 45 -2.96 18.28 11.37
N LYS A 46 -3.97 18.08 10.52
CA LYS A 46 -5.06 17.14 10.78
C LYS A 46 -5.19 16.26 9.56
N GLU A 47 -5.24 14.95 9.71
CA GLU A 47 -5.24 14.00 8.58
C GLU A 47 -6.27 14.35 7.48
N ARG A 48 -7.50 14.72 7.87
CA ARG A 48 -8.55 15.14 6.92
C ARG A 48 -8.19 16.42 6.16
N ALA A 49 -7.61 17.39 6.83
CA ALA A 49 -7.17 18.64 6.21
C ALA A 49 -5.95 18.41 5.33
N CYS A 50 -4.96 17.66 5.83
CA CYS A 50 -3.78 17.23 5.11
C CYS A 50 -4.14 16.52 3.81
N LYS A 51 -5.00 15.49 3.86
CA LYS A 51 -5.50 14.80 2.67
C LYS A 51 -6.20 15.72 1.67
N LYS A 52 -6.96 16.72 2.15
CA LYS A 52 -7.65 17.67 1.27
C LYS A 52 -6.62 18.56 0.54
N VAL A 53 -5.69 19.16 1.28
CA VAL A 53 -4.66 20.03 0.72
C VAL A 53 -3.72 19.24 -0.20
N CYS A 54 -3.37 18.00 0.14
CA CYS A 54 -2.57 17.14 -0.73
C CYS A 54 -3.23 16.91 -2.10
N ARG A 55 -4.57 16.81 -2.17
CA ARG A 55 -5.29 16.71 -3.45
C ARG A 55 -5.32 18.01 -4.24
N GLU A 56 -5.18 19.15 -3.57
CA GLU A 56 -5.10 20.47 -4.21
C GLU A 56 -3.69 20.74 -4.74
N HIS A 57 -2.64 20.30 -4.01
CA HIS A 57 -1.24 20.48 -4.39
C HIS A 57 -0.74 19.42 -5.39
N TYR A 58 -1.19 18.18 -5.26
CA TYR A 58 -0.76 17.05 -6.08
C TYR A 58 -1.99 16.34 -6.65
N TYR A 59 -2.25 16.52 -7.95
CA TYR A 59 -3.43 15.98 -8.64
C TYR A 59 -3.59 14.45 -8.49
N ASN A 60 -2.46 13.74 -8.45
CA ASN A 60 -2.38 12.29 -8.28
C ASN A 60 -2.34 11.83 -6.80
N SER A 61 -2.47 12.75 -5.84
CA SER A 61 -2.53 12.38 -4.43
C SER A 61 -3.85 11.69 -4.07
N CYS A 62 -3.73 10.58 -3.35
CA CYS A 62 -4.85 9.84 -2.81
C CYS A 62 -4.83 9.73 -1.28
N LYS A 63 -3.72 10.10 -0.63
CA LYS A 63 -3.50 10.03 0.82
C LYS A 63 -2.67 11.22 1.28
N GLY A 64 -2.97 11.70 2.49
CA GLY A 64 -2.17 12.68 3.21
C GLY A 64 -2.08 12.25 4.67
N GLU A 65 -0.88 12.22 5.24
CA GLU A 65 -0.60 11.84 6.62
C GLU A 65 0.14 12.95 7.35
N CYS A 66 -0.18 13.12 8.64
CA CYS A 66 0.52 14.04 9.51
C CYS A 66 1.64 13.27 10.21
N GLU A 67 2.88 13.59 9.89
CA GLU A 67 4.06 12.94 10.45
C GLU A 67 4.94 13.99 11.13
N LYS A 68 5.58 13.61 12.25
CA LYS A 68 6.49 14.51 12.97
C LYS A 68 7.92 14.29 12.53
N HIS A 69 8.58 15.37 12.09
CA HIS A 69 10.02 15.42 11.83
C HIS A 69 10.64 16.48 12.74
N ASP A 70 11.69 16.13 13.49
CA ASP A 70 12.50 17.07 14.27
C ASP A 70 11.69 18.14 15.05
N TYR A 71 10.60 17.72 15.70
CA TYR A 71 9.65 18.53 16.49
C TYR A 71 8.57 19.30 15.73
N GLU A 72 8.59 19.32 14.40
CA GLU A 72 7.57 19.91 13.55
C GLU A 72 6.62 18.84 12.99
N GLU A 73 5.34 19.20 12.81
CA GLU A 73 4.33 18.32 12.24
C GLU A 73 4.13 18.68 10.77
N HIS A 74 4.50 17.76 9.89
CA HIS A 74 4.44 17.91 8.45
C HIS A 74 3.25 17.13 7.88
N CYS A 75 2.64 17.66 6.83
CA CYS A 75 1.65 16.94 6.05
C CYS A 75 2.36 16.29 4.84
N HIS A 76 2.50 14.97 4.87
CA HIS A 76 3.10 14.17 3.81
C HIS A 76 2.03 13.68 2.83
N CYS A 77 2.23 13.97 1.55
CA CYS A 77 1.29 13.63 0.48
C CYS A 77 1.75 12.39 -0.27
N TYR A 78 0.85 11.43 -0.42
CA TYR A 78 1.10 10.18 -1.11
C TYR A 78 0.12 9.94 -2.26
N GLY A 79 0.59 9.28 -3.31
CA GLY A 79 -0.20 9.03 -4.52
C GLY A 79 0.35 7.93 -5.42
N LYS A 80 -0.09 7.96 -6.68
CA LYS A 80 0.50 7.19 -7.79
C LYS A 80 1.36 8.14 -8.62
N TYR A 81 2.38 7.63 -9.29
CA TYR A 81 3.09 8.40 -10.33
C TYR A 81 2.09 8.88 -11.40
#